data_AF-A0A699UUL7-F1
#
_entry.id   AF-A0A699UUL7-F1
#
_cell.length_a   1.000
_cell.length_b   1.000
_cell.length_c   1.000
_cell.angle_alpha   90.00
_cell.angle_beta   90.00
_cell.angle_gamma   90.00
#
_symmetry.space_group_name_H-M   'P 1'
#
loop_
_entity.id
_entity.type
_entity.pdbx_description
1 polymer ?
#
loop_
_entity_poly.entity_id
_entity_poly.type
_entity_poly.pdbx_seq_one_letter_code
_entity_poly.pdbx_strand_id
1 'polypeptide(L)'
;MMAIFYDMIEKTMEVFMDDFSVLGNSFQSCLSHLETMLKRCEDTNLCLKWEKSHFMVKKGIVLDHKISKQGIEVDKVKVDVITKLPHPTTVKGIRSFLGHAGFYRRFIKDL
;
A
#
# COMPACT_ATOMS: atom_id res chain seq x y z
N MET A 1 15.25 0.34 4.33
CA MET A 1 14.25 -0.74 4.41
C MET A 1 14.56 -1.89 3.45
N MET A 2 14.71 -1.65 2.14
CA MET A 2 15.05 -2.68 1.14
C MET A 2 16.26 -3.55 1.50
N ALA A 3 17.37 -2.94 1.94
CA ALA A 3 18.58 -3.68 2.34
C ALA A 3 18.42 -4.50 3.64
N ILE A 4 17.49 -4.11 4.52
CA ILE A 4 17.26 -4.81 5.80
C ILE A 4 16.50 -6.11 5.58
N PHE A 5 15.62 -6.15 4.58
CA PHE A 5 14.71 -7.26 4.34
C PHE A 5 14.85 -7.88 2.94
N TYR A 6 15.99 -7.68 2.28
CA TYR A 6 16.21 -8.10 0.89
C TYR A 6 15.89 -9.59 0.65
N ASP A 7 16.08 -10.43 1.65
CA ASP A 7 15.84 -11.88 1.63
C ASP A 7 14.36 -12.27 1.73
N MET A 8 13.54 -11.37 2.30
CA MET A 8 12.11 -11.54 2.58
C MET A 8 11.20 -10.86 1.53
N ILE A 9 11.71 -9.85 0.84
CA ILE A 9 11.02 -9.12 -0.23
C ILE A 9 10.58 -10.10 -1.33
N GLU A 10 9.39 -9.88 -1.88
CA GLU A 10 8.70 -10.69 -2.92
C GLU A 10 8.31 -12.12 -2.51
N LYS A 11 8.87 -12.66 -1.41
CA LYS A 11 8.52 -13.99 -0.91
C LYS A 11 7.43 -13.93 0.14
N THR A 12 7.65 -13.13 1.17
CA THR A 12 6.79 -13.05 2.36
C THR A 12 6.45 -11.61 2.72
N MET A 13 7.08 -10.64 2.07
CA MET A 13 6.89 -9.23 2.33
C MET A 13 6.94 -8.40 1.04
N GLU A 14 6.14 -7.35 0.99
CA GLU A 14 6.23 -6.29 0.00
C GLU A 14 6.67 -4.99 0.69
N VAL A 15 7.67 -4.31 0.13
CA VAL A 15 8.20 -3.05 0.68
C VAL A 15 7.95 -1.92 -0.30
N PHE A 16 7.45 -0.82 0.22
CA PHE A 16 7.17 0.40 -0.51
C PHE A 16 7.64 1.61 0.29
N MET A 17 8.82 2.11 -0.05
CA MET A 17 9.48 3.21 0.67
C MET A 17 9.63 2.90 2.18
N ASP A 18 8.75 3.49 3.00
CA ASP A 18 8.73 3.40 4.45
C ASP A 18 7.61 2.48 4.97
N ASP A 19 6.68 2.07 4.10
CA ASP A 19 5.59 1.14 4.42
C ASP A 19 5.92 -0.24 3.87
N PHE A 20 5.48 -1.28 4.58
CA PHE A 20 5.64 -2.64 4.11
C PHE A 20 4.50 -3.53 4.60
N SER A 21 4.27 -4.61 3.88
CA SER A 21 3.20 -5.57 4.15
C SER A 21 3.77 -6.97 4.22
N VAL A 22 3.39 -7.70 5.26
CA VAL A 22 3.72 -9.12 5.41
C VAL A 22 2.54 -9.94 4.92
N LEU A 23 2.82 -10.88 4.02
CA LEU A 23 1.82 -11.69 3.32
C LEU A 23 1.96 -13.16 3.73
N GLY A 24 0.84 -13.87 3.77
CA GLY A 24 0.82 -15.31 4.07
C GLY A 24 -0.46 -15.97 3.54
N ASN A 25 -0.34 -17.21 3.11
CA ASN A 25 -1.46 -17.98 2.55
C ASN A 25 -2.43 -18.51 3.62
N SER A 26 -2.00 -18.50 4.89
CA SER A 26 -2.79 -18.87 6.05
C SER A 26 -2.44 -17.96 7.23
N PHE A 27 -3.29 -17.95 8.26
CA PHE A 27 -3.01 -17.21 9.50
C PHE A 27 -1.68 -17.64 10.12
N GLN A 28 -1.44 -18.95 10.21
CA GLN A 28 -0.21 -19.50 10.80
C GLN A 28 1.04 -19.09 10.01
N SER A 29 0.98 -19.15 8.68
CA SER A 29 2.09 -18.71 7.82
C SER A 29 2.34 -17.22 7.97
N CYS A 30 1.28 -16.40 7.97
CA CYS A 30 1.38 -14.96 8.16
C CYS A 30 1.99 -14.61 9.53
N LEU A 31 1.58 -15.31 10.59
CA LEU A 31 2.13 -15.14 11.94
C LEU A 31 3.62 -15.47 11.99
N SER A 32 4.04 -16.58 11.40
CA SER A 32 5.45 -16.95 11.34
C SER A 32 6.30 -15.95 10.55
N HIS A 33 5.77 -15.42 9.44
CA HIS A 33 6.43 -14.36 8.68
C HIS A 33 6.51 -13.05 9.48
N LEU A 34 5.46 -12.71 10.21
CA LEU A 34 5.42 -11.53 11.07
C LEU A 34 6.46 -11.62 12.19
N GLU A 35 6.56 -12.76 12.87
CA GLU A 35 7.57 -13.01 13.90
C GLU A 35 9.00 -12.83 13.36
N THR A 36 9.26 -13.39 12.17
CA THR A 36 10.56 -13.26 11.51
C THR A 36 10.88 -11.80 11.18
N MET A 37 9.88 -11.06 10.69
CA MET A 37 10.01 -9.63 10.36
C MET A 37 10.26 -8.78 11.61
N LEU A 38 9.51 -9.02 12.69
CA LEU A 38 9.66 -8.30 13.95
C LEU A 38 11.04 -8.55 14.57
N LYS A 39 11.53 -9.79 14.51
CA LYS A 39 12.89 -10.12 14.96
C LYS A 39 13.96 -9.35 14.17
N ARG A 40 13.81 -9.26 12.84
CA ARG A 40 14.72 -8.45 12.02
C ARG A 40 14.63 -6.95 12.34
N CYS A 41 13.44 -6.45 12.69
CA CYS A 41 13.29 -5.08 13.16
C CYS A 41 14.08 -4.84 14.46
N GLU A 42 13.99 -5.77 15.41
CA GLU A 42 14.76 -5.72 16.66
C GLU A 42 16.27 -5.73 16.40
N ASP A 43 16.75 -6.68 15.57
CA ASP A 43 18.17 -6.81 15.21
C ASP A 43 18.75 -5.55 14.53
N THR A 44 17.90 -4.78 13.85
CA THR A 44 18.30 -3.57 13.11
C THR A 44 17.91 -2.26 13.80
N ASN A 45 17.41 -2.32 15.04
CA ASN A 45 16.90 -1.17 15.80
C ASN A 45 15.83 -0.37 15.05
N LEU A 46 14.99 -1.05 14.27
CA LEU A 46 13.89 -0.43 13.53
C LEU A 46 12.61 -0.46 14.38
N CYS A 47 12.15 0.71 14.82
CA CYS A 47 10.91 0.83 15.58
C CYS A 47 9.69 1.02 14.68
N LEU A 48 8.66 0.20 14.89
CA LEU A 48 7.37 0.33 14.21
C LEU A 48 6.44 1.27 14.97
N LYS A 49 5.73 2.13 14.25
CA LYS A 49 4.69 2.99 14.83
C LYS A 49 3.41 2.17 15.02
N TRP A 50 3.18 1.70 16.24
CA TRP A 50 2.03 0.84 16.57
C TRP A 50 0.68 1.45 16.12
N GLU A 51 0.51 2.77 16.22
CA GLU A 51 -0.72 3.49 15.81
C GLU A 51 -1.02 3.38 14.31
N LYS A 52 0.01 3.13 13.49
CA LYS A 52 -0.11 3.01 12.03
C LYS A 52 -0.03 1.55 11.57
N SER A 53 0.39 0.65 12.43
CA SER A 53 0.54 -0.78 12.12
C SER A 53 -0.78 -1.51 12.23
N HIS A 54 -1.13 -2.26 11.18
CA HIS A 54 -2.34 -3.07 11.13
C HIS A 54 -1.94 -4.55 11.04
N PHE A 55 -2.36 -5.36 12.02
CA PHE A 55 -1.95 -6.76 12.11
C PHE A 55 -3.09 -7.72 11.78
N MET A 56 -2.75 -8.82 11.11
CA MET A 56 -3.67 -9.94 10.82
C MET A 56 -4.99 -9.52 10.17
N VAL A 57 -4.94 -8.51 9.32
CA VAL A 57 -6.09 -8.02 8.58
C VAL A 57 -6.28 -8.77 7.26
N LYS A 58 -7.53 -9.01 6.86
CA LYS A 58 -7.85 -9.58 5.54
C LYS A 58 -7.69 -8.57 4.40
N LYS A 59 -7.76 -7.27 4.74
CA LYS A 59 -7.61 -6.14 3.83
C LYS A 59 -6.87 -5.02 4.56
N GLY A 60 -5.93 -4.37 3.88
CA GLY A 60 -5.15 -3.26 4.43
C GLY A 60 -5.03 -2.11 3.43
N ILE A 61 -4.61 -0.94 3.89
CA ILE A 61 -4.27 0.20 3.02
C ILE A 61 -2.75 0.35 3.00
N VAL A 62 -2.17 0.39 1.80
CA VAL A 62 -0.74 0.61 1.56
C VAL A 62 -0.63 1.62 0.43
N LEU A 63 0.07 2.74 0.66
CA LEU A 63 0.21 3.83 -0.33
C LEU A 63 -1.12 4.23 -1.00
N ASP A 64 -2.17 4.48 -0.20
CA ASP A 64 -3.52 4.82 -0.69
C ASP A 64 -4.19 3.75 -1.58
N HIS A 65 -3.65 2.54 -1.62
CA HIS A 65 -4.26 1.39 -2.28
C HIS A 65 -4.76 0.39 -1.26
N LYS A 66 -5.93 -0.16 -1.51
CA LYS A 66 -6.51 -1.21 -0.69
C LYS A 66 -6.02 -2.57 -1.19
N ILE A 67 -5.21 -3.23 -0.39
CA ILE A 67 -4.70 -4.57 -0.70
C ILE A 67 -5.61 -5.61 -0.06
N SER A 68 -5.95 -6.65 -0.82
CA SER A 68 -6.74 -7.79 -0.36
C SER A 68 -6.37 -9.05 -1.12
N LYS A 69 -6.95 -10.20 -0.73
CA LYS A 69 -6.80 -11.46 -1.48
C LYS A 69 -7.25 -11.35 -2.95
N GLN A 70 -8.17 -10.44 -3.25
CA GLN A 70 -8.67 -10.18 -4.61
C GLN A 70 -7.67 -9.37 -5.46
N GLY A 71 -6.60 -8.87 -4.86
CA GLY A 71 -5.61 -8.00 -5.50
C GLY A 71 -5.65 -6.58 -4.93
N ILE A 72 -5.11 -5.66 -5.72
CA ILE A 72 -4.97 -4.24 -5.40
C ILE A 72 -6.22 -3.51 -5.91
N GLU A 73 -6.97 -2.88 -5.01
CA GLU A 73 -8.09 -2.00 -5.28
C GLU A 73 -7.69 -0.53 -5.01
N VAL A 74 -8.33 0.41 -5.68
CA VAL A 74 -8.18 1.84 -5.37
C VAL A 74 -8.93 2.17 -4.08
N ASP A 75 -8.35 3.00 -3.21
CA ASP A 75 -9.09 3.55 -2.08
C ASP A 75 -10.23 4.46 -2.57
N LYS A 76 -11.46 4.07 -2.23
CA LYS A 76 -12.68 4.81 -2.57
C LYS A 76 -12.65 6.24 -2.05
N VAL A 77 -12.01 6.49 -0.90
CA VAL A 77 -11.92 7.84 -0.33
C VAL A 77 -11.21 8.80 -1.29
N LYS A 78 -10.15 8.33 -1.96
CA LYS A 78 -9.41 9.14 -2.94
C LYS A 78 -10.18 9.33 -4.24
N VAL A 79 -10.91 8.31 -4.68
CA VAL A 79 -11.83 8.42 -5.82
C VAL A 79 -12.89 9.46 -5.54
N ASP A 80 -13.48 9.45 -4.34
CA ASP A 80 -14.52 10.40 -3.93
C ASP A 80 -14.01 11.84 -3.88
N VAL A 81 -12.73 12.05 -3.56
CA VAL A 81 -12.12 13.39 -3.61
C VAL A 81 -12.02 13.87 -5.05
N ILE A 82 -11.61 13.00 -5.98
CA ILE A 82 -11.48 13.35 -7.40
C ILE A 82 -12.85 13.60 -8.04
N THR A 83 -13.86 12.79 -7.72
CA THR A 83 -15.22 12.96 -8.26
C THR A 83 -15.89 14.25 -7.79
N LYS A 84 -15.46 14.79 -6.64
CA LYS A 84 -15.94 16.08 -6.09
C LYS A 84 -15.16 17.29 -6.59
N LEU A 85 -14.11 17.10 -7.40
CA LEU A 85 -13.36 18.24 -7.95
C LEU A 85 -14.25 19.08 -8.87
N PRO A 86 -14.17 20.42 -8.81
CA PRO A 86 -14.92 21.29 -9.70
C PRO A 86 -14.46 21.10 -11.14
N HIS A 87 -15.35 21.36 -12.09
CA HIS A 87 -15.02 21.28 -13.51
C HIS A 87 -13.86 22.25 -13.83
N PRO A 88 -12.73 21.77 -14.37
CA PRO A 88 -11.57 22.61 -14.58
C PRO A 88 -11.82 23.57 -15.74
N THR A 89 -11.80 24.87 -15.45
CA THR A 89 -12.00 25.95 -16.45
C THR A 89 -10.70 26.54 -16.99
N THR A 90 -9.55 26.09 -16.47
CA THR A 90 -8.23 26.61 -16.85
C THR A 90 -7.30 25.49 -17.29
N VAL A 91 -6.32 25.82 -18.13
CA VAL A 91 -5.28 24.88 -18.57
C VAL A 91 -4.54 24.26 -17.37
N LYS A 92 -4.28 25.04 -16.32
CA LYS A 92 -3.66 24.55 -15.08
C LYS A 92 -4.58 23.54 -14.36
N GLY A 93 -5.88 23.82 -14.28
CA GLY A 93 -6.87 22.91 -13.71
C GLY A 93 -6.97 21.60 -14.47
N ILE A 94 -6.97 21.65 -15.81
CA ILE A 94 -6.99 20.46 -16.67
C ILE A 94 -5.75 19.60 -16.41
N ARG A 95 -4.55 20.21 -16.40
CA ARG A 95 -3.29 19.48 -16.12
C ARG A 95 -3.28 18.84 -14.74
N SER A 96 -3.80 19.54 -13.72
CA SER A 96 -3.90 19.01 -12.35
C SER A 96 -4.83 17.79 -12.31
N PHE A 97 -6.01 17.88 -12.93
CA PHE A 97 -6.96 16.78 -12.99
C PHE A 97 -6.38 15.57 -13.71
N LEU A 98 -5.73 15.78 -14.86
CA LEU A 98 -5.06 14.71 -15.59
C LEU A 98 -3.93 14.06 -14.78
N GLY A 99 -3.20 14.82 -13.97
CA GLY A 99 -2.22 14.28 -13.03
C GLY A 99 -2.84 13.33 -12.00
N HIS A 100 -3.99 13.71 -11.41
CA HIS A 100 -4.73 12.86 -10.48
C HIS A 100 -5.29 11.61 -11.16
N ALA A 101 -5.91 11.75 -12.32
CA ALA A 101 -6.43 10.63 -13.09
C ALA A 101 -5.32 9.68 -13.57
N GLY A 102 -4.15 10.23 -13.93
CA GLY A 102 -2.98 9.47 -14.36
C GLY A 102 -2.45 8.51 -13.31
N PHE A 103 -2.50 8.89 -12.03
CA PHE A 103 -2.11 8.02 -10.91
C PHE A 103 -2.96 6.74 -10.84
N TYR A 104 -4.25 6.83 -11.19
CA TYR A 104 -5.18 5.71 -11.18
C TYR A 104 -5.40 5.07 -12.56
N ARG A 105 -4.60 5.42 -13.58
CA ARG A 105 -4.80 4.99 -14.97
C ARG A 105 -4.95 3.47 -15.13
N ARG A 106 -4.19 2.68 -14.37
CA ARG A 106 -4.25 1.20 -14.40
C ARG A 106 -5.63 0.63 -14.07
N PHE A 107 -6.47 1.40 -13.39
CA PHE A 107 -7.82 1.01 -12.98
C PHE A 107 -8.92 1.59 -13.85
N ILE A 108 -8.58 2.43 -14.83
CA ILE A 108 -9.54 3.01 -15.79
C ILE A 108 -9.61 2.07 -16.99
N LYS A 109 -10.80 1.55 -17.25
CA LYS A 109 -11.02 0.66 -18.39
C LYS A 109 -10.86 1.44 -19.70
N ASP A 110 -10.22 0.81 -20.69
CA ASP A 110 -10.11 1.30 -22.07
C ASP A 110 -9.30 2.62 -22.22
N LEU A 111 -8.30 2.85 -21.35
CA LEU A 111 -7.39 4.02 -21.34
C LEU A 111 -5.90 3.60 -21.44
#